data_AF-A0A376F3W7-F1
#
_entry.id   AF-A0A376F3W7-F1
#
_cell.length_a   1.000
_cell.length_b   1.000
_cell.length_c   1.000
_cell.angle_alpha   90.00
_cell.angle_beta   90.00
_cell.angle_gamma   90.00
#
_symmetry.space_group_name_H-M   'P 1'
#
loop_
_entity.id
_entity.type
_entity.pdbx_description
1 polymer ?
#
loop_
_entity_poly.entity_id
_entity_poly.type
_entity_poly.pdbx_seq_one_letter_code
_entity_poly.pdbx_strand_id
1 'polypeptide(L)' 'MTASAHEAGDQVIKSVASIVQRAAHDNGLAFRYGGEEFLVLLPGADEPEAHALRAEDLQ' A
#
# COMPACT_ATOMS: atom_id res chain seq x y z
N MET A 1 -25.66 2.27 10.79
CA MET A 1 -24.54 1.54 10.15
C MET A 1 -23.97 0.58 11.17
N THR A 2 -24.19 -0.71 10.99
CA THR A 2 -23.87 -1.77 11.95
C THR A 2 -22.37 -2.09 11.91
N ALA A 3 -21.79 -2.46 13.07
CA ALA A 3 -20.36 -2.71 13.28
C ALA A 3 -19.68 -3.60 12.21
N SER A 4 -20.44 -4.50 11.58
CA SER A 4 -19.96 -5.41 10.52
C SER A 4 -19.44 -4.69 9.27
N ALA A 5 -20.00 -3.53 8.90
CA ALA A 5 -19.49 -2.74 7.77
C ALA A 5 -18.13 -2.10 8.07
N HIS A 6 -17.88 -1.75 9.35
CA HIS A 6 -16.61 -1.18 9.78
C HIS A 6 -15.52 -2.24 9.86
N GLU A 7 -15.84 -3.45 10.36
CA GLU A 7 -14.90 -4.58 10.35
C GLU A 7 -14.53 -4.99 8.93
N ALA A 8 -15.50 -5.08 8.02
CA ALA A 8 -15.22 -5.39 6.62
C ALA A 8 -14.29 -4.33 5.99
N GLY A 9 -14.54 -3.04 6.24
CA GLY A 9 -13.69 -1.96 5.77
C GLY A 9 -12.27 -2.02 6.36
N ASP A 10 -12.13 -2.32 7.65
CA ASP A 10 -10.84 -2.44 8.32
C ASP A 10 -10.01 -3.61 7.74
N GLN A 11 -10.64 -4.73 7.40
CA GLN A 11 -9.95 -5.85 6.77
C GLN A 11 -9.46 -5.54 5.36
N VAL A 12 -10.24 -4.76 4.59
CA VAL A 12 -9.80 -4.27 3.28
C VAL A 12 -8.59 -3.36 3.45
N ILE A 13 -8.65 -2.40 4.37
CA ILE A 13 -7.54 -1.47 4.63
C ILE A 13 -6.28 -2.21 5.09
N LYS A 14 -6.40 -3.23 5.95
CA LYS A 14 -5.27 -4.07 6.36
C LYS A 14 -4.66 -4.85 5.20
N SER A 15 -5.50 -5.40 4.31
CA SER A 15 -5.01 -6.10 3.12
C SER A 15 -4.25 -5.16 2.19
N VAL A 16 -4.81 -3.98 1.91
CA VAL A 16 -4.14 -2.96 1.08
C VAL A 16 -2.84 -2.48 1.73
N ALA A 17 -2.83 -2.26 3.05
CA ALA A 17 -1.61 -1.88 3.76
C ALA A 17 -0.50 -2.95 3.63
N SER A 18 -0.85 -4.24 3.77
CA SER A 18 0.10 -5.34 3.60
C SER A 18 0.66 -5.39 2.19
N ILE A 19 -0.20 -5.21 1.20
CA ILE A 19 0.14 -5.14 -0.23
C ILE A 19 1.14 -4.00 -0.50
N VAL A 20 0.83 -2.79 -0.05
CA VAL A 20 1.67 -1.60 -0.24
C VAL A 20 3.02 -1.76 0.47
N GLN A 21 3.02 -2.36 1.66
CA GLN A 21 4.26 -2.65 2.39
C GLN A 21 5.15 -3.66 1.65
N ARG A 22 4.57 -4.72 1.07
CA ARG A 22 5.32 -5.69 0.25
C ARG A 22 5.90 -5.06 -1.00
N ALA A 23 5.13 -4.20 -1.68
CA ALA A 23 5.59 -3.47 -2.85
C ALA A 23 6.80 -2.59 -2.52
N ALA A 24 6.73 -1.83 -1.42
CA ALA A 24 7.85 -0.98 -0.99
C ALA A 24 9.13 -1.80 -0.71
N HIS A 25 8.98 -3.02 -0.17
CA HIS A 25 10.09 -3.93 0.19
C HIS A 25 11.20 -3.19 0.97
N ASP A 26 12.44 -3.67 0.87
CA ASP A 26 13.65 -3.06 1.45
C ASP A 26 14.06 -1.73 0.81
N ASN A 27 13.45 -1.37 -0.34
CA ASN A 27 13.85 -0.19 -1.12
C ASN A 27 12.94 1.03 -0.89
N GLY A 28 11.94 0.89 -0.02
CA GLY A 28 10.90 1.89 0.11
C GLY A 28 10.31 2.02 1.51
N LEU A 29 9.61 3.14 1.71
CA LEU A 29 8.86 3.43 2.92
C LEU A 29 7.38 3.54 2.54
N ALA A 30 6.54 2.71 3.15
CA ALA A 30 5.10 2.72 2.97
C ALA A 30 4.40 3.48 4.11
N PHE A 31 3.44 4.32 3.76
CA PHE A 31 2.68 5.13 4.70
C PHE A 31 1.19 5.06 4.39
N ARG A 32 0.36 5.09 5.43
CA ARG A 32 -1.05 5.43 5.32
C ARG A 32 -1.20 6.93 5.58
N TYR A 33 -1.54 7.69 4.55
CA TYR A 33 -1.63 9.14 4.62
C TYR A 33 -2.99 9.60 5.13
N GLY A 34 -4.06 8.90 4.73
CA GLY A 34 -5.44 9.21 5.07
C GLY A 34 -6.28 7.99 5.42
N GLY A 35 -7.60 8.16 5.43
CA GLY A 35 -8.53 7.06 5.73
C GLY A 35 -8.36 5.88 4.77
N GLU A 36 -8.27 6.16 3.47
CA GLU A 36 -8.15 5.16 2.40
C GLU A 36 -6.96 5.42 1.47
N GLU A 37 -6.09 6.38 1.82
CA GLU A 37 -4.97 6.82 1.01
C GLU A 37 -3.64 6.26 1.50
N PHE A 38 -2.84 5.72 0.57
CA PHE A 38 -1.53 5.13 0.83
C PHE A 38 -0.47 5.79 -0.05
N LEU A 39 0.75 5.93 0.49
CA LEU A 39 1.89 6.53 -0.17
C LEU A 39 3.11 5.61 -0.02
N VAL A 40 3.89 5.48 -1.09
CA VAL A 40 5.21 4.84 -1.05
C VAL A 40 6.26 5.85 -1.45
N LEU A 41 7.31 5.97 -0.64
CA LEU A 41 8.52 6.70 -0.97
C LEU A 41 9.60 5.68 -1.36
N LEU A 42 10.26 5.89 -2.50
CA LEU A 42 11.35 5.03 -3.00
C LEU A 42 12.63 5.87 -3.10
N PRO A 43 13.40 6.03 -2.00
CA PRO A 43 14.62 6.83 -2.03
C PRO A 43 15.65 6.21 -2.96
N GLY A 44 16.16 6.99 -3.90
CA GLY A 44 17.20 6.53 -4.83
C GLY A 44 16.70 5.73 -6.03
N ALA A 45 15.39 5.49 -6.14
CA ALA A 45 14.80 4.95 -7.36
C ALA A 45 14.69 6.05 -8.42
N ASP A 46 15.05 5.72 -9.66
CA ASP A 46 14.74 6.55 -10.82
C ASP A 46 13.30 6.34 -11.32
N GLU A 47 12.87 7.14 -12.29
CA GLU A 47 11.51 7.07 -12.83
C GLU A 47 11.18 5.66 -13.40
N PRO A 48 12.05 5.02 -14.22
CA PRO A 48 11.86 3.63 -14.62
C PRO A 48 11.71 2.63 -13.47
N GLU A 49 12.54 2.71 -12.43
CA GLU A 49 12.48 1.85 -11.24
C GLU A 49 11.20 2.08 -10.43
N ALA A 50 10.77 3.33 -10.30
CA ALA A 50 9.50 3.67 -9.66
C ALA A 50 8.29 3.15 -10.45
N HIS A 51 8.34 3.17 -11.78
CA HIS A 51 7.30 2.61 -12.66
C HIS A 51 7.31 1.09 -12.75
N ALA A 52 8.46 0.45 -12.45
CA ALA A 52 8.56 -0.99 -12.36
C ALA A 52 7.80 -1.55 -11.15
N LEU A 53 7.48 -0.70 -10.16
CA LEU A 53 6.57 -1.05 -9.07
C LEU A 53 5.15 -1.26 -9.63
N ARG A 54 4.84 -2.50 -9.99
CA ARG A 54 3.55 -2.86 -10.59
C ARG A 54 2.58 -3.37 -9.55
N ALA A 55 1.31 -3.03 -9.75
CA ALA A 55 0.22 -3.62 -8.97
C ALA A 55 0.09 -5.14 -9.18
N GLU A 56 0.76 -5.70 -10.18
CA GLU A 56 0.77 -7.10 -10.56
C GLU A 56 1.62 -7.96 -9.59
N ASP A 57 2.62 -7.36 -8.94
CA ASP A 57 3.48 -8.02 -7.93
C ASP A 57 2.78 -8.18 -6.57
N LEU A 58 1.50 -7.80 -6.49
CA LEU A 58 0.71 -7.72 -5.26
C LEU A 58 -0.15 -8.97 -4.98
N GLN A 59 -0.03 -10.02 -5.81
CA GLN A 59 -0.78 -11.28 -5.65
C GLN A 59 -0.31 -12.11 -4.44
#